data_AF-X6EP54-F1
#
_entry.id   AF-X6EP54-F1
#
_cell.length_a   1.000
_cell.length_b   1.000
_cell.length_c   1.000
_cell.angle_alpha   90.00
_cell.angle_beta   90.00
_cell.angle_gamma   90.00
#
_symmetry.space_group_name_H-M   'P 1'
#
loop_
_entity.id
_entity.type
_entity.pdbx_description
1 polymer ?
#
loop_
_entity_poly.entity_id
_entity_poly.type
_entity_poly.pdbx_seq_one_letter_code
_entity_poly.pdbx_strand_id
1 'polypeptide(L)'
;MRRDLFDAFAAKLSSDDVVVIDAIGNATSAAAVVAPHVKKVVIANPKQVGIIAYAKIKTTRSKPAFMRSQRLLARVWIADEPTQALRRQVTRRNQVIRQRSRLKNIIQSILHSHLSVLSACGPVRGQG
;
A
#
# COMPACT_ATOMS: atom_id res chain seq x y z
N MET A 1 -0.47 -1.47 -10.93
CA MET A 1 -1.32 -2.65 -11.17
C MET A 1 -2.39 -2.25 -12.17
N ARG A 2 -2.45 -2.91 -13.33
CA ARG A 2 -3.54 -2.74 -14.30
C ARG A 2 -4.74 -3.53 -13.81
N ARG A 3 -5.84 -2.83 -13.50
CA ARG A 3 -7.00 -3.40 -12.80
C ARG A 3 -7.76 -4.38 -13.71
N ASP A 4 -7.96 -3.97 -14.95
CA ASP A 4 -8.47 -4.72 -16.09
C ASP A 4 -7.79 -6.10 -16.27
N LEU A 5 -6.45 -6.14 -16.30
CA LEU A 5 -5.73 -7.40 -16.46
C LEU A 5 -5.87 -8.32 -15.24
N PHE A 6 -5.96 -7.74 -14.05
CA PHE A 6 -6.10 -8.53 -12.82
C PHE A 6 -7.51 -9.07 -12.65
N ASP A 7 -8.52 -8.32 -13.06
CA ASP A 7 -9.91 -8.78 -13.09
C ASP A 7 -10.08 -9.92 -14.11
N ALA A 8 -9.47 -9.80 -15.29
CA ALA A 8 -9.45 -10.88 -16.29
C ALA A 8 -8.71 -12.14 -15.80
N PHE A 9 -7.68 -11.98 -14.96
CA PHE A 9 -7.03 -13.11 -14.30
C PHE A 9 -7.93 -13.74 -13.24
N ALA A 10 -8.58 -12.95 -12.40
CA ALA A 10 -9.45 -13.44 -11.34
C ALA A 10 -10.66 -14.22 -11.91
N ALA A 11 -11.19 -13.80 -13.06
CA ALA A 11 -12.25 -14.50 -13.76
C ALA A 11 -11.86 -15.92 -14.25
N LYS A 12 -10.56 -16.25 -14.33
CA LYS A 12 -10.08 -17.59 -14.71
C LYS A 12 -9.93 -18.53 -13.51
N LEU A 13 -10.12 -18.04 -12.29
CA LEU A 13 -10.00 -18.85 -11.08
C LEU A 13 -11.26 -19.70 -10.86
N SER A 14 -11.08 -20.85 -10.20
CA SER A 14 -12.19 -21.73 -9.84
C SER A 14 -12.72 -21.40 -8.44
N SER A 15 -14.03 -21.60 -8.24
CA SER A 15 -14.68 -21.47 -6.94
C SER A 15 -14.14 -22.42 -5.87
N ASP A 16 -13.41 -23.47 -6.26
CA ASP A 16 -12.75 -24.41 -5.34
C ASP A 16 -11.32 -23.99 -4.93
N ASP A 17 -10.76 -22.97 -5.58
CA ASP A 17 -9.38 -22.57 -5.34
C ASP A 17 -9.20 -21.90 -3.97
N VAL A 18 -8.00 -22.06 -3.42
CA VAL A 18 -7.56 -21.35 -2.23
C VAL A 18 -6.37 -20.49 -2.61
N VAL A 19 -6.54 -19.17 -2.53
CA VAL A 19 -5.53 -18.20 -2.94
C VAL A 19 -4.82 -17.64 -1.72
N VAL A 20 -3.50 -17.63 -1.78
CA VAL A 20 -2.64 -16.99 -0.78
C VAL A 20 -2.06 -15.72 -1.39
N ILE A 21 -2.30 -14.59 -0.75
CA ILE A 21 -1.77 -13.29 -1.14
C ILE A 21 -0.72 -12.89 -0.10
N ASP A 22 0.45 -12.52 -0.58
CA ASP A 22 1.48 -11.99 0.28
C ASP A 22 1.04 -10.63 0.87
N ALA A 23 1.27 -10.39 2.16
CA ALA A 23 0.98 -9.17 2.90
C ALA A 23 1.90 -7.99 2.51
N ILE A 24 2.28 -7.90 1.24
CA ILE A 24 3.08 -6.81 0.66
C ILE A 24 2.21 -5.98 -0.29
N GLY A 25 2.46 -4.66 -0.30
CA GLY A 25 1.83 -3.74 -1.23
C GLY A 25 0.34 -3.57 -0.93
N ASN A 26 -0.50 -3.75 -1.96
CA ASN A 26 -1.95 -3.55 -1.83
C ASN A 26 -2.71 -4.88 -1.72
N ALA A 27 -2.25 -5.74 -0.81
CA ALA A 27 -2.75 -7.10 -0.60
C ALA A 27 -4.27 -7.15 -0.37
N THR A 28 -4.81 -6.17 0.36
CA THR A 28 -6.25 -6.04 0.64
C THR A 28 -7.06 -5.74 -0.61
N SER A 29 -6.58 -4.84 -1.48
CA SER A 29 -7.28 -4.55 -2.74
C SER A 29 -7.17 -5.69 -3.75
N ALA A 30 -6.10 -6.49 -3.67
CA ALA A 30 -5.97 -7.71 -4.47
C ALA A 30 -6.91 -8.80 -3.95
N ALA A 31 -7.00 -8.98 -2.63
CA ALA A 31 -7.94 -9.90 -2.00
C ALA A 31 -9.39 -9.58 -2.36
N ALA A 32 -9.77 -8.30 -2.41
CA ALA A 32 -11.11 -7.88 -2.79
C ALA A 32 -11.51 -8.26 -4.22
N VAL A 33 -10.56 -8.33 -5.16
CA VAL A 33 -10.83 -8.78 -6.55
C VAL A 33 -10.96 -10.28 -6.63
N VAL A 34 -10.13 -11.00 -5.88
CA VAL A 34 -10.04 -12.46 -5.98
C VAL A 34 -11.14 -13.15 -5.18
N ALA A 35 -11.55 -12.58 -4.04
CA ALA A 35 -12.50 -13.18 -3.11
C ALA A 35 -13.84 -13.65 -3.74
N PRO A 36 -14.44 -12.96 -4.71
CA PRO A 36 -15.67 -13.43 -5.36
C PRO A 36 -15.50 -14.70 -6.20
N HIS A 37 -14.28 -15.02 -6.64
CA HIS A 37 -14.02 -16.09 -7.61
C HIS A 37 -13.52 -17.39 -6.96
N VAL A 38 -13.20 -17.40 -5.67
CA VAL A 38 -12.49 -18.52 -5.01
C VAL A 38 -13.10 -18.90 -3.68
N LYS A 39 -12.86 -20.12 -3.22
CA LYS A 39 -13.36 -20.62 -1.94
C LYS A 39 -12.85 -19.81 -0.75
N LYS A 40 -11.58 -19.42 -0.80
CA LYS A 40 -10.90 -18.78 0.32
C LYS A 40 -9.69 -17.98 -0.14
N VAL A 41 -9.60 -16.75 0.37
CA VAL A 41 -8.38 -15.92 0.28
C VAL A 41 -7.70 -15.89 1.65
N VAL A 42 -6.38 -16.04 1.66
CA VAL A 42 -5.54 -15.93 2.86
C VAL A 42 -4.46 -14.90 2.59
N ILE A 43 -4.42 -13.84 3.39
CA ILE A 43 -3.26 -12.93 3.39
C ILE A 43 -2.23 -13.46 4.39
N ALA A 44 -1.00 -13.66 3.93
CA ALA A 44 0.06 -14.31 4.69
C ALA A 44 1.35 -13.48 4.69
N ASN A 45 2.22 -13.72 5.66
CA ASN A 45 3.51 -13.04 5.76
C ASN A 45 4.41 -13.41 4.56
N PRO A 46 5.07 -12.43 3.91
CA PRO A 46 5.97 -12.65 2.77
C PRO A 46 7.03 -13.70 2.98
N LYS A 47 7.63 -13.70 4.18
CA LYS A 47 8.68 -14.66 4.52
C LYS A 47 8.17 -16.10 4.46
N GLN A 48 6.89 -16.33 4.76
CA GLN A 48 6.27 -17.64 4.75
C GLN A 48 5.75 -18.01 3.36
N VAL A 49 5.21 -17.04 2.60
CA VAL A 49 4.75 -17.27 1.22
C VAL A 49 5.92 -17.67 0.32
N GLY A 50 7.07 -17.00 0.45
CA GLY A 50 8.29 -17.33 -0.29
C GLY A 50 8.76 -18.77 -0.06
N ILE A 51 8.74 -19.25 1.19
CA ILE A 51 9.13 -20.63 1.54
C ILE A 51 8.20 -21.65 0.86
N ILE A 52 6.89 -21.38 0.82
CA ILE A 52 5.89 -22.28 0.22
C ILE A 52 5.96 -22.26 -1.32
N ALA A 53 6.16 -21.09 -1.92
CA ALA A 53 6.33 -20.97 -3.37
C ALA A 53 7.58 -21.74 -3.84
N TYR A 54 8.69 -21.62 -3.09
CA TYR A 54 9.92 -22.34 -3.38
C TYR A 54 9.77 -23.87 -3.21
N ALA A 55 9.00 -24.30 -2.21
CA ALA A 55 8.68 -25.72 -2.01
C ALA A 55 7.77 -26.30 -3.12
N LYS A 56 6.86 -25.49 -3.68
CA LYS A 56 5.95 -25.89 -4.77
C LYS A 56 6.63 -26.09 -6.12
N ILE A 57 7.71 -25.35 -6.41
CA ILE A 57 8.50 -25.52 -7.66
C ILE A 57 9.12 -26.94 -7.73
N LYS A 58 9.15 -27.70 -6.62
CA LYS A 58 9.85 -28.99 -6.53
C LYS A 58 8.97 -30.23 -6.29
N THR A 59 7.64 -30.18 -6.42
CA THR A 59 6.79 -31.36 -6.12
C THR A 59 5.70 -31.68 -7.15
N THR A 60 5.96 -32.71 -7.96
CA THR A 60 4.95 -33.49 -8.70
C THR A 60 4.18 -34.44 -7.78
N ARG A 61 2.85 -34.40 -7.90
CA ARG A 61 1.86 -35.48 -7.70
C ARG A 61 1.36 -35.91 -6.30
N SER A 62 1.95 -35.55 -5.16
CA SER A 62 1.38 -36.00 -3.86
C SER A 62 0.86 -34.86 -2.96
N LYS A 63 -0.45 -34.94 -2.64
CA LYS A 63 -1.20 -34.04 -1.76
C LYS A 63 -1.24 -34.50 -0.27
N PRO A 64 -0.14 -34.44 0.51
CA PRO A 64 -0.32 -34.32 1.98
C PRO A 64 0.43 -33.16 2.64
N ALA A 65 1.40 -32.51 1.99
CA ALA A 65 2.19 -31.43 2.61
C ALA A 65 1.44 -30.08 2.72
N PHE A 66 0.60 -29.75 1.73
CA PHE A 66 -0.18 -28.50 1.70
C PHE A 66 -1.18 -28.38 2.86
N MET A 67 -1.73 -29.52 3.30
CA MET A 67 -2.73 -29.56 4.37
C MET A 67 -2.08 -29.36 5.76
N ARG A 68 -0.83 -29.81 5.95
CA ARG A 68 -0.07 -29.56 7.20
C ARG A 68 0.48 -28.14 7.29
N SER A 69 0.66 -27.43 6.18
CA SER A 69 1.07 -26.02 6.18
C SER A 69 -0.07 -25.03 6.49
N GLN A 70 -1.34 -25.47 6.52
CA GLN A 70 -2.46 -24.59 6.91
C GLN A 70 -2.37 -24.10 8.35
N ARG A 71 -1.68 -24.83 9.25
CA ARG A 71 -1.35 -24.37 10.62
C ARG A 71 -0.09 -23.50 10.70
N LEU A 72 0.65 -23.33 9.59
CA LEU A 72 1.92 -22.59 9.52
C LEU A 72 1.79 -21.20 8.89
N LEU A 73 0.68 -20.92 8.20
CA LEU A 73 0.38 -19.58 7.72
C LEU A 73 -0.18 -18.78 8.89
N ALA A 74 0.67 -18.03 9.57
CA ALA A 74 0.22 -17.05 10.54
C ALA A 74 -0.61 -16.02 9.78
N ARG A 75 -1.95 -16.19 9.83
CA ARG A 75 -2.91 -15.29 9.21
C ARG A 75 -2.62 -13.91 9.76
N VAL A 76 -2.15 -13.01 8.89
CA VAL A 76 -1.95 -11.62 9.28
C VAL A 76 -3.33 -11.03 9.50
N TRP A 77 -3.53 -10.33 10.61
CA TRP A 77 -4.79 -9.65 10.89
C TRP A 77 -5.03 -8.60 9.80
N ILE A 78 -6.20 -8.69 9.17
CA ILE A 78 -6.67 -7.72 8.18
C ILE A 78 -7.83 -6.98 8.84
N ALA A 79 -7.79 -5.64 8.78
CA ALA A 79 -8.92 -4.82 9.19
C ALA A 79 -10.16 -5.13 8.34
N ASP A 80 -11.33 -5.12 8.94
CA ASP A 80 -12.63 -5.13 8.26
C ASP A 80 -12.77 -3.90 7.32
N GLU A 81 -13.68 -3.98 6.34
CA GLU A 81 -13.89 -2.90 5.36
C GLU A 81 -14.19 -1.53 5.99
N PRO A 82 -15.06 -1.40 7.03
CA PRO A 82 -15.28 -0.09 7.66
C PRO A 82 -13.99 0.45 8.29
N THR A 83 -13.21 -0.38 8.99
CA THR A 83 -11.91 0.04 9.54
C THR A 83 -10.91 0.42 8.44
N GLN A 84 -10.89 -0.28 7.30
CA GLN A 84 -10.07 0.09 6.15
C GLN A 84 -10.50 1.43 5.54
N ALA A 85 -11.80 1.67 5.41
CA ALA A 85 -12.34 2.92 4.90
C ALA A 85 -11.95 4.11 5.79
N LEU A 86 -12.06 3.96 7.11
CA LEU A 86 -11.60 4.97 8.07
C LEU A 86 -10.10 5.26 7.92
N ARG A 87 -9.27 4.22 7.78
CA ARG A 87 -7.82 4.39 7.54
C ARG A 87 -7.54 5.18 6.27
N ARG A 88 -8.25 4.88 5.16
CA ARG A 88 -8.12 5.64 3.90
C ARG A 88 -8.46 7.13 4.12
N GLN A 89 -9.52 7.42 4.86
CA GLN A 89 -9.92 8.81 5.17
C GLN A 89 -8.87 9.54 6.04
N VAL A 90 -8.36 8.88 7.08
CA VAL A 90 -7.31 9.43 7.96
C VAL A 90 -6.02 9.69 7.16
N THR A 91 -5.59 8.75 6.30
CA THR A 91 -4.42 8.94 5.43
C THR A 91 -4.61 10.13 4.51
N ARG A 92 -5.79 10.28 3.88
CA ARG A 92 -6.10 11.41 2.99
C ARG A 92 -6.05 12.74 3.75
N ARG A 93 -6.65 12.81 4.94
CA ARG A 93 -6.59 13.99 5.81
C ARG A 93 -5.14 14.36 6.15
N ASN A 94 -4.32 13.37 6.54
CA ASN A 94 -2.92 13.58 6.87
C ASN A 94 -2.10 14.09 5.68
N GLN A 95 -2.38 13.60 4.47
CA GLN A 95 -1.75 14.09 3.24
C GLN A 95 -2.08 15.57 3.00
N VAL A 96 -3.35 15.97 3.11
CA VAL A 96 -3.78 17.36 2.95
C VAL A 96 -3.13 18.27 4.00
N ILE A 97 -3.08 17.84 5.27
CA ILE A 97 -2.43 18.60 6.34
C ILE A 97 -0.94 18.80 6.04
N ARG A 98 -0.23 17.75 5.60
CA ARG A 98 1.19 17.85 5.22
C ARG A 98 1.40 18.79 4.04
N GLN A 99 0.53 18.72 3.02
CA GLN A 99 0.58 19.62 1.87
C GLN A 99 0.36 21.08 2.28
N ARG A 100 -0.61 21.35 3.16
CA ARG A 100 -0.86 22.69 3.70
C ARG A 100 0.36 23.24 4.44
N SER A 101 0.95 22.45 5.35
CA SER A 101 2.15 22.87 6.08
C SER A 101 3.33 23.12 5.14
N ARG A 102 3.52 22.25 4.14
CA ARG A 102 4.57 22.43 3.13
C ARG A 102 4.40 23.74 2.35
N LEU A 103 3.18 24.03 1.86
CA LEU A 103 2.90 25.26 1.12
C LEU A 103 3.11 26.50 1.97
N LYS A 104 2.67 26.49 3.24
CA LYS A 104 2.93 27.58 4.18
C LYS A 104 4.43 27.85 4.32
N ASN A 105 5.22 26.79 4.56
CA ASN A 105 6.66 26.93 4.74
C ASN A 105 7.36 27.46 3.48
N ILE A 106 6.90 27.04 2.29
CA ILE A 106 7.39 27.58 1.01
C ILE A 106 7.11 29.08 0.91
N ILE A 107 5.87 29.51 1.18
CA ILE A 107 5.49 30.93 1.14
C ILE A 107 6.34 31.73 2.14
N GLN A 108 6.50 31.24 3.37
CA GLN A 108 7.32 31.91 4.39
C GLN A 108 8.79 32.02 3.96
N SER A 109 9.35 30.98 3.33
CA SER A 109 10.72 31.03 2.80
C SER A 109 10.87 32.09 1.70
N ILE A 110 9.94 32.16 0.75
CA ILE A 110 9.96 33.16 -0.33
C ILE A 110 9.85 34.57 0.24
N LEU A 111 8.90 34.77 1.16
CA LEU A 111 8.68 36.04 1.84
C LEU A 111 9.95 36.49 2.58
N HIS A 112 10.55 35.58 3.36
CA HIS A 112 11.79 35.86 4.09
C HIS A 112 12.93 36.22 3.13
N SER A 113 13.14 35.48 2.05
CA SER A 113 14.19 35.75 1.07
C SER A 113 14.04 37.10 0.36
N HIS A 114 12.80 37.58 0.12
CA HIS A 114 12.57 38.79 -0.68
C HIS A 114 12.35 40.05 0.16
N LEU A 115 11.74 39.95 1.34
CA LEU A 115 11.43 41.13 2.18
C LEU A 115 12.50 41.46 3.21
N SER A 116 13.36 40.51 3.59
CA SER A 116 14.51 40.82 4.46
C SER A 116 15.60 41.61 3.72
N VAL A 117 15.75 41.41 2.40
CA VAL A 117 16.75 42.10 1.56
C VAL A 117 16.34 43.55 1.26
N LEU A 118 15.03 43.82 1.14
CA LEU A 118 14.52 45.18 0.88
C LEU A 118 14.68 46.12 2.08
N SER A 119 14.78 45.60 3.32
CA SER A 119 15.01 46.43 4.50
C SER A 119 16.47 46.84 4.71
N ALA A 120 17.43 46.25 3.98
CA ALA A 120 18.85 46.57 4.09
C ALA A 120 19.34 47.59 3.05
N CYS A 121 18.52 47.89 2.03
CA CYS A 121 18.81 48.92 1.03
C CYS A 121 18.16 50.25 1.45
N GLY A 122 18.77 50.92 2.43
CA GLY A 122 18.44 52.32 2.75
C GLY A 122 18.90 53.28 1.65
N PRO A 123 18.31 54.50 1.54
CA PRO A 123 18.60 55.41 0.45
C PRO A 123 20.08 55.78 0.41
N VAL A 124 20.71 55.62 -0.75
CA VAL A 124 22.07 56.08 -1.04
C VAL A 124 22.04 57.61 -0.89
N ARG A 125 22.59 58.11 0.22
CA ARG A 125 22.81 59.54 0.42
C ARG A 125 23.79 60.01 -0.66
N GLY A 126 23.31 60.85 -1.57
CA GLY A 126 24.14 61.51 -2.57
C GLY A 126 25.24 62.32 -1.88
N GLN A 127 26.48 62.08 -2.29
CA GLN A 127 27.62 62.93 -1.96
C GLN A 127 27.62 64.09 -2.95
N GLY A 128 27.44 65.29 -2.41
CA GLY A 128 27.76 66.58 -3.02
C GLY A 128 28.65 67.35 -2.06
#